data_AF-A0A439DK06-F1
#
_entry.id   AF-A0A439DK06-F1
#
_cell.length_a   1.000
_cell.length_b   1.000
_cell.length_c   1.000
_cell.angle_alpha   90.00
_cell.angle_beta   90.00
_cell.angle_gamma   90.00
#
_symmetry.space_group_name_H-M   'P 1'
#
loop_
_entity.id
_entity.type
_entity.pdbx_description
1 polymer ?
#
loop_
_entity_poly.entity_id
_entity_poly.type
_entity_poly.pdbx_seq_one_letter_code
_entity_poly.pdbx_strand_id
1 'polypeptide(L)'
;MATLDSLKQALKQKAEKTARQPLSDAQYSVGFDILMQGSTTYQDFIVPQLSQVISPLFNSRTHVSVLEIGPGPKSILGHLPSHMRRKIKEYAAFEPNILFATTLEEWLCFPEKTKSPLPSLQSAPEIRRVPFTVDGHTGPNADADMSDR
;
A
#
# COMPACT_ATOMS: atom_id res chain seq x y z
N MET A 1 6.59 -25.86 -38.52
CA MET A 1 5.78 -26.26 -37.35
C MET A 1 6.26 -25.48 -36.15
N ALA A 2 5.35 -24.87 -35.38
CA ALA A 2 5.74 -24.24 -34.12
C ALA A 2 6.13 -25.32 -33.12
N THR A 3 7.36 -25.26 -32.60
CA THR A 3 7.85 -26.13 -31.52
C THR A 3 7.69 -25.42 -30.17
N LEU A 4 7.69 -26.19 -29.08
CA LEU A 4 7.67 -25.64 -27.72
C LEU A 4 8.82 -24.64 -27.50
N ASP A 5 10.00 -24.91 -28.06
CA ASP A 5 11.15 -24.02 -27.93
C ASP A 5 10.98 -22.72 -28.72
N SER A 6 10.38 -22.78 -29.92
CA SER A 6 10.04 -21.58 -30.70
C SER A 6 9.04 -20.70 -29.95
N LEU A 7 8.07 -21.29 -29.24
CA LEU A 7 7.11 -20.57 -28.41
C LEU A 7 7.79 -19.94 -27.19
N LYS A 8 8.63 -20.69 -26.46
CA LYS A 8 9.40 -20.16 -25.31
C LYS A 8 10.27 -18.96 -25.73
N GLN A 9 10.96 -19.06 -26.86
CA GLN A 9 11.84 -18.00 -27.35
C GLN A 9 11.03 -16.76 -27.78
N ALA A 10 9.91 -16.96 -28.48
CA ALA A 10 9.01 -15.87 -28.86
C ALA A 10 8.43 -15.15 -27.64
N LEU A 11 8.05 -15.88 -26.58
CA LEU A 11 7.55 -15.29 -25.33
C LEU A 11 8.63 -14.46 -24.62
N LYS A 12 9.87 -14.96 -24.52
CA LYS A 12 11.00 -14.20 -23.95
C LYS A 12 11.26 -12.91 -24.70
N GLN A 13 11.35 -12.97 -26.03
CA GLN A 13 11.56 -11.78 -26.88
C GLN A 13 10.43 -10.77 -26.76
N LYS A 14 9.18 -11.23 -26.62
CA LYS A 14 8.03 -10.35 -26.41
C LYS A 14 8.09 -9.70 -25.03
N ALA A 15 8.41 -10.45 -23.99
CA ALA A 15 8.54 -9.95 -22.61
C ALA A 15 9.64 -8.89 -22.48
N GLU A 16 10.81 -9.11 -23.09
CA GLU A 16 11.93 -8.15 -23.09
C GLU A 16 11.57 -6.81 -23.76
N LYS A 17 10.73 -6.84 -24.80
CA LYS A 17 10.24 -5.63 -25.47
C LYS A 17 9.25 -4.84 -24.63
N THR A 18 8.49 -5.51 -23.76
CA THR A 18 7.50 -4.88 -22.86
C THR A 18 8.06 -4.43 -21.51
N ALA A 19 9.20 -4.97 -21.07
CA ALA A 19 9.72 -4.79 -19.71
C ALA A 19 10.34 -3.41 -19.39
N ARG A 20 10.27 -2.44 -20.31
CA ARG A 20 10.99 -1.15 -20.18
C ARG A 20 10.14 0.04 -19.75
N GLN A 21 8.81 -0.08 -19.80
CA GLN A 21 7.92 1.00 -19.38
C GLN A 21 7.24 0.62 -18.06
N PRO A 22 7.23 1.52 -17.05
CA PRO A 22 6.37 1.35 -15.89
C PRO A 22 4.93 1.13 -16.32
N LEU A 23 4.23 0.22 -15.65
CA LEU A 23 2.80 0.04 -15.85
C LEU A 23 2.06 1.30 -15.43
N SER A 24 0.97 1.63 -16.14
CA SER A 24 0.02 2.62 -15.62
C SER A 24 -0.68 2.08 -14.36
N ASP A 25 -1.24 2.98 -13.55
CA ASP A 25 -1.95 2.59 -12.33
C ASP A 25 -3.05 1.55 -12.58
N ALA A 26 -3.80 1.72 -13.68
CA ALA A 26 -4.84 0.79 -14.09
C ALA A 26 -4.29 -0.56 -14.54
N GLN A 27 -3.20 -0.57 -15.31
CA GLN A 27 -2.55 -1.82 -15.73
C GLN A 27 -1.99 -2.59 -14.53
N TYR A 28 -1.39 -1.89 -13.57
CA TYR A 28 -0.91 -2.49 -12.33
C TYR A 28 -2.07 -3.07 -11.51
N SER A 29 -3.17 -2.31 -11.36
CA SER A 29 -4.37 -2.78 -10.66
C SER A 29 -4.92 -4.07 -11.26
N VAL A 30 -5.06 -4.15 -12.58
CA VAL A 30 -5.53 -5.36 -13.27
C VAL A 30 -4.60 -6.54 -13.00
N GLY A 31 -3.28 -6.33 -13.08
CA GLY A 31 -2.30 -7.37 -12.78
C GLY A 31 -2.37 -7.83 -11.31
N PHE A 32 -2.52 -6.89 -10.39
CA PHE A 32 -2.68 -7.18 -8.96
C PHE A 32 -3.93 -8.01 -8.69
N ASP A 33 -5.07 -7.67 -9.27
CA ASP A 33 -6.33 -8.40 -9.10
C ASP A 33 -6.21 -9.85 -9.58
N ILE A 34 -5.54 -10.09 -10.70
CA ILE A 34 -5.27 -11.43 -11.23
C ILE A 34 -4.43 -12.26 -10.24
N LEU A 35 -3.41 -11.64 -9.61
CA LEU A 35 -2.56 -12.32 -8.63
C LEU A 35 -3.29 -12.58 -7.31
N MET A 36 -4.23 -11.71 -6.94
CA MET A 36 -5.01 -11.84 -5.72
C MET A 36 -6.20 -12.78 -5.86
N GLN A 37 -6.69 -13.02 -7.07
CA GLN A 37 -7.84 -13.86 -7.32
C GLN A 37 -7.61 -15.30 -6.81
N GLY A 38 -8.43 -15.72 -5.85
CA GLY A 38 -8.36 -17.06 -5.26
C GLY A 38 -7.21 -17.27 -4.26
N SER A 39 -6.41 -16.25 -3.97
CA SER A 39 -5.35 -16.34 -2.96
C SER A 39 -5.91 -16.19 -1.55
N THR A 40 -5.72 -17.20 -0.71
CA THR A 40 -6.03 -17.13 0.73
C THR A 40 -4.78 -16.87 1.58
N THR A 41 -3.60 -16.75 0.94
CA THR A 41 -2.28 -16.59 1.58
C THR A 41 -2.26 -15.49 2.63
N TYR A 42 -2.94 -14.37 2.35
CA TYR A 42 -3.03 -13.26 3.27
C TYR A 42 -3.76 -13.62 4.56
N GLN A 43 -4.91 -14.31 4.45
CA GLN A 43 -5.75 -14.68 5.58
C GLN A 43 -5.16 -15.86 6.36
N ASP A 44 -4.66 -16.87 5.65
CA ASP A 44 -4.26 -18.15 6.25
C ASP A 44 -2.82 -18.13 6.77
N PHE A 45 -1.98 -17.22 6.27
CA PHE A 45 -0.55 -17.20 6.59
C PHE A 45 -0.03 -15.82 7.00
N ILE A 46 -0.14 -14.81 6.13
CA ILE A 46 0.51 -13.50 6.37
C ILE A 46 -0.05 -12.82 7.61
N VAL A 47 -1.37 -12.71 7.75
CA VAL A 47 -2.01 -12.03 8.89
C VAL A 47 -1.70 -12.74 10.21
N PRO A 48 -1.83 -14.08 10.36
CA PRO A 48 -1.43 -14.78 11.58
C PRO A 48 0.04 -14.56 11.96
N GLN A 49 0.96 -14.70 10.99
CA GLN A 49 2.40 -14.53 11.22
C GLN A 49 2.74 -13.09 11.61
N LEU A 50 2.21 -12.11 10.88
CA LEU A 50 2.41 -10.70 11.19
C LEU A 50 1.90 -10.35 12.59
N SER A 51 0.70 -10.84 12.93
CA SER A 51 0.09 -10.62 14.25
C SER A 51 0.98 -11.13 15.38
N GLN A 52 1.59 -12.31 15.20
CA GLN A 52 2.51 -12.88 16.17
C GLN A 52 3.79 -12.04 16.31
N VAL A 53 4.40 -11.65 15.19
CA VAL A 53 5.65 -10.88 15.17
C VAL A 53 5.49 -9.52 15.88
N ILE A 54 4.39 -8.82 15.63
CA ILE A 54 4.18 -7.48 16.18
C ILE A 54 3.45 -7.49 17.54
N SER A 55 2.96 -8.64 18.01
CA SER A 55 2.22 -8.76 19.28
C SER A 55 2.96 -8.15 20.48
N PRO A 56 4.28 -8.35 20.69
CA PRO A 56 4.99 -7.74 21.82
C PRO A 56 4.92 -6.20 21.83
N LEU A 57 5.02 -5.58 20.66
CA LEU A 57 4.88 -4.13 20.49
C LEU A 57 3.46 -3.67 20.85
N PHE A 58 2.46 -4.38 20.35
CA PHE A 58 1.07 -4.06 20.63
C PHE A 58 0.68 -4.35 22.08
N ASN A 59 1.28 -5.33 22.75
CA ASN A 59 0.96 -5.65 24.15
C ASN A 59 1.55 -4.63 25.13
N SER A 60 2.74 -4.09 24.83
CA SER A 60 3.43 -3.10 25.66
C SER A 60 2.89 -1.68 25.52
N ARG A 61 2.14 -1.39 24.44
CA ARG A 61 1.63 -0.04 24.15
C ARG A 61 0.10 0.02 24.23
N THR A 62 -0.42 1.16 24.66
CA THR A 62 -1.86 1.50 24.62
C THR A 62 -2.23 2.30 23.37
N HIS A 63 -1.23 2.94 22.75
CA HIS A 63 -1.33 3.76 21.55
C HIS A 63 -0.23 3.36 20.57
N VAL A 64 -0.59 3.18 19.30
CA VAL A 64 0.33 2.89 18.20
C VAL A 64 0.02 3.83 17.03
N SER A 65 1.04 4.56 16.59
CA SER A 65 1.04 5.28 15.32
C SER A 65 1.73 4.41 14.28
N VAL A 66 1.14 4.30 13.07
CA VAL A 66 1.67 3.46 12.00
C VAL A 66 1.93 4.27 10.74
N LEU A 67 3.09 4.04 10.15
CA LEU A 67 3.43 4.44 8.80
C LEU A 67 3.51 3.17 7.93
N GLU A 68 2.67 3.08 6.90
CA GLU A 68 2.68 1.96 5.94
C GLU A 68 3.17 2.43 4.56
N ILE A 69 4.06 1.65 3.93
CA ILE A 69 4.63 1.97 2.62
C ILE A 69 4.12 0.92 1.63
N GLY A 70 3.44 1.35 0.58
CA GLY A 70 2.82 0.48 -0.42
C GLY A 70 1.74 -0.44 0.17
N PRO A 71 0.72 0.08 0.90
CA PRO A 71 -0.38 -0.73 1.40
C PRO A 71 -1.24 -1.34 0.28
N GLY A 72 -1.20 -0.78 -0.93
CA GLY A 72 -2.16 -1.12 -1.99
C GLY A 72 -3.58 -0.64 -1.66
N PRO A 73 -4.62 -1.29 -2.22
CA PRO A 73 -6.00 -0.84 -2.08
C PRO A 73 -6.60 -1.10 -0.69
N LYS A 74 -5.96 -1.93 0.15
CA LYS A 74 -6.38 -2.24 1.52
C LYS A 74 -5.16 -2.53 2.39
N SER A 75 -5.05 -1.85 3.52
CA SER A 75 -3.99 -2.11 4.51
C SER A 75 -4.12 -3.50 5.13
N ILE A 76 -2.99 -4.20 5.28
CA ILE A 76 -2.93 -5.47 6.01
C ILE A 76 -3.37 -5.32 7.47
N LEU A 77 -3.19 -4.13 8.04
CA LEU A 77 -3.47 -3.84 9.45
C LEU A 77 -4.96 -3.92 9.76
N GLY A 78 -5.82 -3.62 8.78
CA GLY A 78 -7.27 -3.77 8.95
C GLY A 78 -7.73 -5.22 9.09
N HIS A 79 -6.86 -6.19 8.82
CA HIS A 79 -7.12 -7.62 9.00
C HIS A 79 -6.56 -8.20 10.30
N LEU A 80 -5.83 -7.41 11.10
CA LEU A 80 -5.29 -7.87 12.38
C LEU A 80 -6.42 -8.20 13.40
N PRO A 81 -6.12 -8.97 14.46
CA PRO A 81 -7.03 -9.19 15.57
C PRO A 81 -7.58 -7.88 16.13
N SER A 82 -8.87 -7.89 16.50
CA SER A 82 -9.60 -6.66 16.86
C SER A 82 -8.96 -5.87 18.01
N HIS A 83 -8.33 -6.55 18.97
CA HIS A 83 -7.64 -5.91 20.10
C HIS A 83 -6.38 -5.14 19.67
N MET A 84 -5.70 -5.58 18.60
CA MET A 84 -4.55 -4.89 18.03
C MET A 84 -5.00 -3.68 17.22
N ARG A 85 -6.02 -3.85 16.36
CA ARG A 85 -6.58 -2.76 15.54
C ARG A 85 -7.06 -1.57 16.37
N ARG A 86 -7.66 -1.81 17.54
CA ARG A 86 -8.09 -0.75 18.47
C ARG A 86 -6.95 0.09 19.07
N LYS A 87 -5.71 -0.42 19.04
CA LYS A 87 -4.53 0.29 19.55
C LYS A 87 -3.91 1.22 18.49
N ILE A 88 -4.25 1.04 17.21
CA ILE A 88 -3.84 1.94 16.15
C ILE A 88 -4.67 3.22 16.25
N LYS A 89 -4.00 4.33 16.52
CA LYS A 89 -4.63 5.64 16.75
C LYS A 89 -4.31 6.66 15.68
N GLU A 90 -3.16 6.51 15.04
CA GLU A 90 -2.71 7.33 13.93
C GLU A 90 -2.23 6.42 12.81
N TYR A 91 -2.59 6.77 11.58
CA TYR A 91 -2.23 5.99 10.41
C TYR A 91 -1.85 6.95 9.28
N ALA A 92 -0.65 6.75 8.74
CA ALA A 92 -0.18 7.39 7.53
C ALA A 92 0.26 6.32 6.53
N ALA A 93 0.09 6.59 5.25
CA ALA A 93 0.55 5.71 4.19
C ALA A 93 1.17 6.45 3.01
N PHE A 94 2.13 5.80 2.36
CA PHE A 94 2.63 6.19 1.03
C PHE A 94 2.15 5.18 0.01
N GLU A 95 1.32 5.60 -0.94
CA GLU A 95 0.81 4.76 -2.02
C GLU A 95 0.87 5.55 -3.34
N PRO A 96 1.86 5.30 -4.22
CA PRO A 96 2.02 6.05 -5.45
C PRO A 96 0.93 5.76 -6.49
N ASN A 97 0.27 4.59 -6.46
CA ASN A 97 -0.81 4.28 -7.38
C ASN A 97 -2.08 5.00 -6.94
N ILE A 98 -2.58 5.93 -7.76
CA ILE A 98 -3.68 6.83 -7.39
C ILE A 98 -4.99 6.04 -7.19
N LEU A 99 -5.22 4.99 -7.98
CA LEU A 99 -6.40 4.13 -7.83
C LEU A 99 -6.37 3.43 -6.46
N PHE A 100 -5.23 2.84 -6.10
CA PHE A 100 -5.05 2.15 -4.82
C PHE A 100 -5.15 3.10 -3.63
N ALA A 101 -4.50 4.26 -3.70
CA ALA A 101 -4.58 5.26 -2.65
C ALA A 101 -6.02 5.72 -2.41
N THR A 102 -6.81 5.89 -3.47
CA THR A 102 -8.22 6.29 -3.38
C THR A 102 -9.07 5.16 -2.79
N THR A 103 -8.91 3.93 -3.26
CA THR A 103 -9.61 2.76 -2.69
C THR A 103 -9.25 2.53 -1.23
N LEU A 104 -7.99 2.74 -0.84
CA LEU A 104 -7.54 2.64 0.54
C LEU A 104 -8.21 3.71 1.42
N GLU A 105 -8.28 4.95 0.94
CA GLU A 105 -8.92 6.06 1.64
C GLU A 105 -10.40 5.76 1.91
N GLU A 106 -11.14 5.35 0.87
CA GLU A 106 -12.54 4.96 0.97
C GLU A 106 -12.74 3.77 1.94
N TRP A 107 -11.86 2.78 1.87
CA TRP A 107 -11.93 1.60 2.72
C TRP A 107 -11.68 1.90 4.20
N LEU A 108 -10.75 2.80 4.52
CA LEU A 108 -10.45 3.22 5.89
C LEU A 108 -11.51 4.17 6.45
N CYS A 109 -12.05 5.06 5.63
CA CYS A 109 -13.06 6.06 6.01
C CYS A 109 -14.49 5.52 6.05
N PHE A 110 -14.67 4.21 6.25
CA PHE A 110 -15.97 3.55 6.26
C PHE A 110 -16.96 4.27 7.22
N PRO A 111 -18.18 4.63 6.78
CA PRO A 111 -19.07 5.50 7.55
C PRO A 111 -19.48 4.92 8.91
N GLU A 112 -19.56 3.59 8.99
CA GLU A 112 -19.83 2.88 10.22
C GLU A 112 -18.53 2.58 10.97
N LYS A 113 -18.20 3.37 12.01
CA LYS A 113 -17.00 3.18 12.85
C LYS A 113 -16.84 1.76 13.41
N THR A 114 -17.95 1.06 13.68
CA THR A 114 -17.94 -0.34 14.16
C THR A 114 -17.51 -1.35 13.10
N LYS A 115 -17.63 -0.99 11.81
CA LYS A 115 -17.19 -1.79 10.66
C LYS A 115 -15.89 -1.26 10.04
N SER A 116 -15.38 -0.11 10.49
CA SER A 116 -14.11 0.44 10.01
C SER A 116 -12.96 -0.55 10.26
N PRO A 117 -12.06 -0.75 9.28
CA PRO A 117 -10.88 -1.60 9.47
C PRO A 117 -10.00 -1.13 10.62
N LEU A 118 -9.88 0.19 10.82
CA LEU A 118 -9.12 0.82 11.89
C LEU A 118 -10.07 1.67 12.78
N PRO A 119 -10.82 1.04 13.69
CA PRO A 119 -11.98 1.66 14.34
C PRO A 119 -11.63 2.72 15.40
N SER A 120 -10.35 2.95 15.67
CA SER A 120 -9.87 3.77 16.78
C SER A 120 -8.93 4.90 16.37
N LEU A 121 -8.91 5.24 15.07
CA LEU A 121 -8.18 6.41 14.57
C LEU A 121 -8.71 7.69 15.23
N GLN A 122 -7.79 8.54 15.68
CA GLN A 122 -8.10 9.82 16.32
C GLN A 122 -8.33 10.94 15.30
N SER A 123 -7.75 10.80 14.10
CA SER A 123 -7.88 11.70 12.97
C SER A 123 -8.14 10.91 11.69
N ALA A 124 -8.45 11.60 10.59
CA ALA A 124 -8.50 10.99 9.28
C ALA A 124 -7.11 10.40 8.91
N PRO A 125 -7.05 9.24 8.22
CA PRO A 125 -5.79 8.66 7.79
C PRO A 125 -5.08 9.59 6.80
N GLU A 126 -3.76 9.71 6.93
CA GLU A 126 -2.95 10.53 6.04
C GLU A 126 -2.41 9.70 4.87
N ILE A 127 -3.04 9.79 3.69
CA ILE A 127 -2.65 9.00 2.51
C ILE A 127 -1.88 9.89 1.52
N ARG A 128 -0.57 9.65 1.42
CA ARG A 128 0.35 10.35 0.54
C ARG A 128 0.44 9.62 -0.79
N ARG A 129 -0.05 10.25 -1.85
CA ARG A 129 -0.09 9.72 -3.23
C ARG A 129 1.25 9.88 -3.97
N VAL A 130 2.35 9.55 -3.29
CA VAL A 130 3.71 9.71 -3.80
C VAL A 130 4.58 8.52 -3.36
N PRO A 131 5.66 8.20 -4.09
CA PRO A 131 6.63 7.21 -3.62
C PRO A 131 7.25 7.63 -2.29
N PHE A 132 7.49 6.65 -1.40
CA PHE A 132 8.28 6.89 -0.20
C PHE A 132 9.74 7.17 -0.58
N THR A 133 10.29 8.27 -0.08
CA THR A 133 11.70 8.65 -0.23
C THR A 133 12.32 8.82 1.15
N VAL A 134 13.51 8.27 1.37
CA VAL A 134 14.22 8.34 2.66
C VAL A 134 14.76 9.75 2.90
N ASP A 135 15.10 10.46 1.83
CA ASP A 135 15.63 11.82 1.87
C ASP A 135 14.48 12.82 1.87
N GLY A 136 13.95 13.12 3.06
CA GLY A 136 12.93 14.15 3.28
C GLY A 136 13.43 15.59 3.08
N HIS A 137 14.24 15.85 2.05
CA HIS A 137 14.61 17.21 1.70
C HIS A 137 13.43 17.90 1.02
N THR A 138 12.78 18.73 1.83
CA THR A 138 12.10 19.97 1.45
C THR A 138 12.57 20.43 0.07
N GLY A 139 11.66 20.42 -0.91
CA GLY A 139 11.93 21.06 -2.20
C GLY A 139 12.45 22.48 -1.94
N PRO A 140 13.39 22.99 -2.76
CA PRO A 140 13.95 24.30 -2.54
C PRO A 140 12.81 25.32 -2.48
N ASN A 141 12.75 26.07 -1.38
CA ASN A 141 11.99 27.31 -1.32
C ASN A 141 12.33 28.08 -2.60
N ALA A 142 11.34 28.26 -3.46
CA ALA A 142 11.35 29.33 -4.42
C ALA A 142 11.16 30.62 -3.63
N ASP A 143 12.20 31.01 -2.88
CA ASP A 143 12.32 32.37 -2.39
C ASP A 143 12.44 33.24 -3.63
N ALA A 144 11.37 34.00 -3.85
CA ALA A 144 11.32 35.07 -4.80
C ALA A 144 12.47 36.04 -4.50
N ASP A 145 13.54 35.97 -5.29
CA ASP A 145 14.45 37.10 -5.41
C ASP A 145 13.90 38.03 -6.49
N MET A 146 12.97 38.89 -6.05
CA MET A 146 12.87 40.23 -6.60
C MET A 146 14.10 41.00 -6.12
N SER A 147 15.09 41.15 -6.98
CA SER A 147 15.97 42.31 -6.90
C SER A 147 16.47 42.74 -8.29
N ASP A 148 15.98 43.93 -8.67
CA ASP A 148 16.45 44.87 -9.67
C ASP A 148 17.91 44.71 -10.15
N ARG A 149 18.09 44.69 -11.48
CA ARG A 149 18.86 45.70 -12.23
C ARG A 149 18.67 45.59 -13.74
#